data_AF-A0A7X0GH15-F1
#
_entry.id   AF-A0A7X0GH15-F1
#
_cell.length_a   1.000
_cell.length_b   1.000
_cell.length_c   1.000
_cell.angle_alpha   90.00
_cell.angle_beta   90.00
_cell.angle_gamma   90.00
#
_symmetry.space_group_name_H-M   'P 1'
#
loop_
_entity.id
_entity.type
_entity.pdbx_description
1 polymer ?
#
loop_
_entity_poly.entity_id
_entity_poly.type
_entity_poly.pdbx_seq_one_letter_code
_entity_poly.pdbx_strand_id
1 'polypeptide(L)'
;MTPKSGMTPKSGLPLLERVQLLLAGDSEMLADPFPTWNQLREQHPVWRLHDAVVLSRYKDVRELLGDDNVLYSRAATKHSRRYEEARERFSPEGREAFDYVLDQEFQQLVRLDPPDHPRIKSLVQPPFAIRSLKAEMDEKVMARVTQGLDELAVVDGAVDFKRFAYTLPLTVLGDLLGIPLGDLEQIHEWAKRIAENKFNADSEESAIEGAQAYAGLMDYIELLLERQRESGATTGLIAALIDSERSGLMTHDESKAMVALMIFAGHETTSNLLTIGMLSLLTHRDQWDGLVAEPDLAAKAVEELTRFVTPAHFLPYVAAQSRVIDGVQIEVGDTVIGVLAAANRDPSVFTDPDSLDIQRKESRMHIGFGMGTHSCLGAGLARMEAVALFRQMAERFPEATLAEDSFEWGGRSLRTPLTLPLVLNAK
;
A
#
# COMPACT_ATOMS: atom_id res chain seq x y z
N MET A 1 -19.13 15.87 -0.58
CA MET A 1 -19.62 14.68 0.17
C MET A 1 -20.70 15.13 1.12
N THR A 2 -21.91 14.63 0.97
CA THR A 2 -23.03 14.87 1.89
C THR A 2 -23.16 13.62 2.77
N PRO A 3 -23.13 13.72 4.12
CA PRO A 3 -23.25 12.54 4.98
C PRO A 3 -24.58 11.83 4.76
N LYS A 4 -24.58 10.48 4.85
CA LYS A 4 -25.82 9.68 4.94
C LYS A 4 -26.72 10.27 6.03
N SER A 5 -27.99 10.51 5.71
CA SER A 5 -28.94 11.19 6.58
C SER A 5 -29.08 10.46 7.93
N GLY A 6 -28.68 11.12 9.03
CA GLY A 6 -28.99 10.67 10.40
C GLY A 6 -27.81 10.58 11.38
N MET A 7 -26.56 10.71 10.94
CA MET A 7 -25.39 10.79 11.83
C MET A 7 -24.87 12.22 11.93
N THR A 8 -24.59 12.67 13.15
CA THR A 8 -23.88 13.93 13.37
C THR A 8 -22.50 13.83 12.72
N PRO A 9 -22.10 14.77 11.84
CA PRO A 9 -20.80 14.71 11.18
C PRO A 9 -19.67 14.61 12.20
N LYS A 10 -18.83 13.58 12.10
CA LYS A 10 -17.68 13.38 13.01
C LYS A 10 -16.63 14.49 12.90
N SER A 11 -16.73 15.33 11.87
CA SER A 11 -15.94 16.55 11.70
C SER A 11 -16.06 17.53 12.87
N GLY A 12 -17.15 17.49 13.63
CA GLY A 12 -17.35 18.32 14.83
C GLY A 12 -16.67 17.79 16.10
N LEU A 13 -16.10 16.59 16.08
CA LEU A 13 -15.43 16.00 17.24
C LEU A 13 -14.10 16.70 17.55
N PRO A 14 -13.65 16.69 18.82
CA PRO A 14 -12.31 17.14 19.21
C PRO A 14 -11.23 16.51 18.32
N LEU A 15 -10.17 17.28 18.03
CA LEU A 15 -9.10 16.83 17.13
C LEU A 15 -8.51 15.47 17.56
N LEU A 16 -8.34 15.24 18.86
CA LEU A 16 -7.79 14.00 19.40
C LEU A 16 -8.64 12.79 19.03
N GLU A 17 -9.95 12.92 19.20
CA GLU A 17 -10.91 11.86 18.88
C GLU A 17 -10.93 11.57 17.38
N ARG A 18 -10.88 12.61 16.53
CA ARG A 18 -10.77 12.43 15.08
C ARG A 18 -9.48 11.73 14.65
N VAL A 19 -8.34 12.05 15.27
CA VAL A 19 -7.07 11.36 15.00
C VAL A 19 -7.15 9.89 15.43
N GLN A 20 -7.71 9.60 16.61
CA GLN A 20 -7.89 8.23 17.09
C GLN A 20 -8.80 7.41 16.16
N LEU A 21 -9.90 7.99 15.70
CA LEU A 21 -10.81 7.36 14.74
C LEU A 21 -10.12 7.05 13.40
N LEU A 22 -9.29 7.97 12.88
CA LEU A 22 -8.48 7.72 11.68
C LEU A 22 -7.48 6.58 11.87
N LEU A 23 -6.78 6.57 13.01
CA LEU A 23 -5.82 5.51 13.35
C LEU A 23 -6.51 4.15 13.59
N ALA A 24 -7.79 4.16 13.95
CA ALA A 24 -8.63 2.98 14.12
C ALA A 24 -9.29 2.49 12.81
N GLY A 25 -9.24 3.27 11.73
CA GLY A 25 -9.85 2.90 10.45
C GLY A 25 -11.34 3.21 10.34
N ASP A 26 -11.82 4.23 11.05
CA ASP A 26 -13.23 4.66 10.99
C ASP A 26 -13.64 5.07 9.56
N SER A 27 -14.68 4.43 9.04
CA SER A 27 -15.14 4.58 7.64
C SER A 27 -15.43 6.04 7.25
N GLU A 28 -16.13 6.79 8.11
CA GLU A 28 -16.49 8.19 7.81
C GLU A 28 -15.24 9.08 7.77
N MET A 29 -14.30 8.85 8.69
CA MET A 29 -13.06 9.61 8.73
C MET A 29 -12.12 9.26 7.56
N LEU A 30 -12.10 8.00 7.12
CA LEU A 30 -11.29 7.56 5.97
C LEU A 30 -11.79 8.14 4.64
N ALA A 31 -13.07 8.51 4.54
CA ALA A 31 -13.65 9.13 3.35
C ALA A 31 -13.00 10.49 3.04
N ASP A 32 -12.75 11.30 4.08
CA ASP A 32 -12.05 12.58 3.98
C ASP A 32 -11.12 12.83 5.18
N PRO A 33 -9.88 12.29 5.16
CA PRO A 33 -8.97 12.38 6.30
C PRO A 33 -8.25 13.73 6.37
N PHE A 34 -8.21 14.49 5.28
CA PHE A 34 -7.31 15.64 5.11
C PHE A 34 -7.64 16.83 6.02
N PRO A 35 -8.92 17.21 6.28
CA PRO A 35 -9.22 18.27 7.25
C PRO A 35 -8.63 17.98 8.64
N THR A 36 -8.65 16.73 9.07
CA THR A 36 -8.08 16.32 10.36
C THR A 36 -6.56 16.34 10.33
N TRP A 37 -5.94 15.80 9.28
CA TRP A 37 -4.49 15.83 9.09
C TRP A 37 -3.92 17.24 8.93
N ASN A 38 -4.63 18.14 8.26
CA ASN A 38 -4.24 19.53 8.10
C ASN A 38 -4.27 20.26 9.44
N GLN A 39 -5.36 20.11 10.20
CA GLN A 39 -5.43 20.70 11.54
C GLN A 39 -4.37 20.13 12.50
N LEU A 40 -4.12 18.81 12.45
CA LEU A 40 -3.05 18.18 13.22
C LEU A 40 -1.69 18.80 12.87
N ARG A 41 -1.36 18.88 11.57
CA ARG A 41 -0.08 19.43 11.10
C ARG A 41 0.13 20.89 11.48
N GLU A 42 -0.94 21.68 11.51
CA GLU A 42 -0.91 23.10 11.90
C GLU A 42 -0.78 23.31 13.41
N GLN A 43 -1.57 22.58 14.22
CA GLN A 43 -1.70 22.84 15.66
C GLN A 43 -0.78 21.96 16.51
N HIS A 44 -0.59 20.70 16.12
CA HIS A 44 0.16 19.68 16.86
C HIS A 44 0.99 18.81 15.90
N PRO A 45 1.99 19.40 15.21
CA PRO A 45 2.77 18.74 14.17
C PRO A 45 3.48 17.46 14.62
N VAL A 46 3.90 17.47 15.89
CA VAL A 46 4.42 16.35 16.66
C VAL A 46 3.50 16.21 17.85
N TRP A 47 2.78 15.10 17.95
CA TRP A 47 1.77 14.91 19.00
C TRP A 47 1.94 13.62 19.77
N ARG A 48 2.12 13.74 21.08
CA ARG A 48 2.10 12.62 22.03
C ARG A 48 0.64 12.21 22.27
N LEU A 49 0.30 11.03 21.78
CA LEU A 49 -0.87 10.26 22.20
C LEU A 49 -0.48 9.41 23.42
N HIS A 50 -1.41 8.64 23.98
CA HIS A 50 -1.15 7.82 25.16
C HIS A 50 0.00 6.81 24.96
N ASP A 51 0.03 6.17 23.80
CA ASP A 51 0.92 5.03 23.46
C ASP A 51 1.73 5.25 22.17
N ALA A 52 1.59 6.42 21.55
CA ALA A 52 2.27 6.73 20.29
C ALA A 52 2.64 8.22 20.17
N VAL A 53 3.61 8.52 19.32
CA VAL A 53 3.94 9.87 18.88
C VAL A 53 3.64 9.99 17.40
N VAL A 54 2.78 10.94 17.02
CA VAL A 54 2.36 11.16 15.63
C VAL A 54 3.16 12.31 15.02
N LEU A 55 3.78 12.06 13.86
CA LEU A 55 4.51 13.04 13.06
C LEU A 55 3.71 13.35 11.79
N SER A 56 3.42 14.62 11.53
CA SER A 56 2.53 15.02 10.43
C SER A 56 3.11 16.04 9.44
N ARG A 57 4.21 16.72 9.78
CA ARG A 57 4.92 17.60 8.85
C ARG A 57 5.83 16.80 7.93
N TYR A 58 5.99 17.29 6.70
CA TYR A 58 6.83 16.66 5.69
C TYR A 58 8.26 16.45 6.16
N LYS A 59 8.87 17.47 6.81
CA LYS A 59 10.25 17.38 7.31
C LYS A 59 10.44 16.22 8.31
N ASP A 60 9.48 16.04 9.22
CA ASP A 60 9.57 15.09 10.34
C ASP A 60 9.31 13.66 9.84
N VAL A 61 8.30 13.49 8.97
CA VAL A 61 8.02 12.19 8.32
C VAL A 61 9.17 11.81 7.37
N ARG A 62 9.73 12.76 6.63
CA ARG A 62 10.88 12.52 5.76
C ARG A 62 12.11 12.05 6.54
N GLU A 63 12.37 12.63 7.71
CA GLU A 63 13.45 12.20 8.60
C GLU A 63 13.20 10.76 9.10
N LEU A 64 11.99 10.47 9.58
CA LEU A 64 11.58 9.13 9.99
C LEU A 64 11.80 8.08 8.87
N LEU A 65 11.40 8.40 7.64
CA LEU A 65 11.56 7.49 6.50
C LEU A 65 13.02 7.36 6.01
N GLY A 66 13.80 8.44 6.13
CA GLY A 66 15.18 8.52 5.71
C GLY A 66 16.17 7.94 6.72
N ASP A 67 15.71 7.60 7.92
CA ASP A 67 16.51 6.96 8.95
C ASP A 67 16.91 5.54 8.51
N ASP A 68 18.20 5.22 8.61
CA ASP A 68 18.74 3.88 8.30
C ASP A 68 18.51 2.89 9.46
N ASN A 69 17.33 3.00 10.07
CA ASN A 69 16.87 2.30 11.27
C ASN A 69 17.79 2.51 12.50
N VAL A 70 18.37 3.71 12.64
CA VAL A 70 19.20 4.10 13.79
C VAL A 70 18.33 4.66 14.91
N LEU A 71 17.37 5.50 14.55
CA LEU A 71 16.44 6.15 15.46
C LEU A 71 15.11 5.38 15.54
N TYR A 72 14.73 4.70 14.46
CA TYR A 72 13.43 4.09 14.31
C TYR A 72 13.53 2.68 13.75
N SER A 73 13.14 1.69 14.54
CA SER A 73 13.17 0.28 14.15
C SER A 73 11.81 -0.16 13.60
N ARG A 74 11.83 -0.89 12.48
CA ARG A 74 10.65 -1.61 11.99
C ARG A 74 10.56 -3.01 12.60
N ALA A 75 11.69 -3.66 12.86
CA ALA A 75 11.73 -4.99 13.47
C ALA A 75 11.14 -4.98 14.90
N ALA A 76 11.43 -3.94 15.68
CA ALA A 76 10.93 -3.80 17.04
C ALA A 76 9.41 -3.59 17.12
N THR A 77 8.74 -3.27 16.00
CA THR A 77 7.27 -3.19 15.98
C THR A 77 6.61 -4.50 16.39
N LYS A 78 7.28 -5.66 16.27
CA LYS A 78 6.82 -6.98 16.75
C LYS A 78 6.47 -6.99 18.24
N HIS A 79 7.19 -6.20 19.02
CA HIS A 79 7.03 -6.05 20.46
C HIS A 79 6.29 -4.77 20.82
N SER A 80 5.59 -4.16 19.86
CA SER A 80 4.71 -3.04 20.18
C SER A 80 3.57 -3.52 21.07
N ARG A 81 3.16 -2.64 22.00
CA ARG A 81 2.04 -2.86 22.91
C ARG A 81 0.80 -3.42 22.22
N ARG A 82 0.51 -2.96 21.00
CA ARG A 82 -0.59 -3.47 20.17
C ARG A 82 -0.51 -4.98 19.95
N TYR A 83 0.64 -5.52 19.58
CA TYR A 83 0.78 -6.97 19.36
C TYR A 83 0.78 -7.72 20.68
N GLU A 84 1.36 -7.15 21.74
CA GLU A 84 1.31 -7.77 23.07
C GLU A 84 -0.12 -7.88 23.60
N GLU A 85 -0.89 -6.79 23.56
CA GLU A 85 -2.31 -6.77 23.93
C GLU A 85 -3.15 -7.70 23.04
N ALA A 86 -2.80 -7.84 21.76
CA ALA A 86 -3.45 -8.82 20.88
C ALA A 86 -3.18 -10.26 21.36
N ARG A 87 -1.93 -10.59 21.70
CA ARG A 87 -1.52 -11.92 22.19
C ARG A 87 -2.17 -12.30 23.51
N GLU A 88 -2.31 -11.34 24.43
CA GLU A 88 -2.89 -11.57 25.76
C GLU A 88 -4.35 -12.05 25.70
N ARG A 89 -5.08 -11.71 24.64
CA ARG A 89 -6.49 -12.09 24.45
C ARG A 89 -6.70 -13.55 24.06
N PHE A 90 -5.67 -14.24 23.57
CA PHE A 90 -5.80 -15.58 23.01
C PHE A 90 -5.50 -16.71 24.00
N SER A 91 -6.07 -17.89 23.76
CA SER A 91 -5.66 -19.13 24.42
C SER A 91 -4.20 -19.48 24.08
N PRO A 92 -3.57 -20.49 24.72
CA PRO A 92 -2.26 -20.98 24.30
C PRO A 92 -2.17 -21.36 22.82
N GLU A 93 -3.21 -21.99 22.27
CA GLU A 93 -3.26 -22.42 20.86
C GLU A 93 -3.42 -21.21 19.93
N GLY A 94 -4.34 -20.30 20.23
CA GLY A 94 -4.51 -19.06 19.47
C GLY A 94 -3.25 -18.19 19.48
N ARG A 95 -2.52 -18.14 20.60
CA ARG A 95 -1.24 -17.44 20.68
C ARG A 95 -0.18 -18.08 19.79
N GLU A 96 -0.07 -19.40 19.78
CA GLU A 96 0.88 -20.11 18.92
C GLU A 96 0.59 -19.86 17.43
N ALA A 97 -0.68 -19.92 17.03
CA ALA A 97 -1.10 -19.61 15.66
C ALA A 97 -0.80 -18.14 15.29
N PHE A 98 -1.09 -17.21 16.20
CA PHE A 98 -0.79 -15.80 16.01
C PHE A 98 0.72 -15.53 15.87
N ASP A 99 1.51 -16.11 16.78
CA ASP A 99 2.97 -15.98 16.80
C ASP A 99 3.59 -16.59 15.54
N TYR A 100 3.08 -17.72 15.05
CA TYR A 100 3.53 -18.32 13.80
C TYR A 100 3.44 -17.34 12.63
N VAL A 101 2.28 -16.70 12.43
CA VAL A 101 2.11 -15.72 11.32
C VAL A 101 3.03 -14.52 11.51
N LEU A 102 3.15 -13.99 12.73
CA LEU A 102 4.05 -12.87 13.01
C LEU A 102 5.52 -13.24 12.77
N ASP A 103 5.96 -14.40 13.22
CA ASP A 103 7.34 -14.85 13.05
C ASP A 103 7.73 -14.88 11.56
N GLN A 104 6.82 -15.35 10.70
CA GLN A 104 7.02 -15.35 9.25
C GLN A 104 7.01 -13.93 8.66
N GLU A 105 6.06 -13.08 9.07
CA GLU A 105 5.98 -11.69 8.58
C GLU A 105 7.25 -10.90 8.92
N PHE A 106 7.81 -11.11 10.12
CA PHE A 106 9.00 -10.42 10.59
C PHE A 106 10.31 -10.94 9.97
N GLN A 107 10.26 -11.98 9.12
CA GLN A 107 11.36 -12.34 8.21
C GLN A 107 11.33 -11.55 6.89
N GLN A 108 10.21 -10.89 6.57
CA GLN A 108 10.05 -10.20 5.30
C GLN A 108 10.88 -8.90 5.25
N LEU A 109 11.43 -8.58 4.08
CA LEU A 109 12.30 -7.41 3.88
C LEU A 109 11.75 -6.11 4.50
N VAL A 110 10.44 -5.85 4.38
CA VAL A 110 9.80 -4.63 4.93
C VAL A 110 9.87 -4.49 6.45
N ARG A 111 10.15 -5.58 7.18
CA ARG A 111 10.28 -5.65 8.64
C ARG A 111 11.72 -5.72 9.12
N LEU A 112 12.69 -5.95 8.24
CA LEU A 112 14.10 -6.10 8.62
C LEU A 112 14.75 -4.74 8.88
N ASP A 113 15.69 -4.74 9.83
CA ASP A 113 16.63 -3.65 10.08
C ASP A 113 18.06 -4.08 9.62
N PRO A 114 19.06 -3.19 9.60
CA PRO A 114 20.45 -3.58 9.36
C PRO A 114 20.98 -4.57 10.40
N PRO A 115 21.87 -5.49 10.02
CA PRO A 115 22.54 -5.57 8.71
C PRO A 115 21.75 -6.34 7.64
N ASP A 116 20.67 -7.03 7.98
CA ASP A 116 19.98 -7.95 7.06
C ASP A 116 19.22 -7.23 5.97
N HIS A 117 18.50 -6.16 6.30
CA HIS A 117 17.73 -5.40 5.31
C HIS A 117 18.56 -4.98 4.08
N PRO A 118 19.68 -4.21 4.22
CA PRO A 118 20.44 -3.78 3.04
C PRO A 118 21.05 -4.96 2.27
N ARG A 119 21.45 -6.05 2.95
CA ARG A 119 21.93 -7.29 2.30
C ARG A 119 20.84 -7.87 1.40
N ILE A 120 19.68 -8.19 1.96
CA ILE A 120 18.57 -8.79 1.22
C ILE A 120 18.07 -7.86 0.11
N LYS A 121 17.88 -6.56 0.41
CA LYS A 121 17.44 -5.58 -0.59
C LYS A 121 18.37 -5.53 -1.80
N SER A 122 19.69 -5.59 -1.59
CA SER A 122 20.67 -5.55 -2.68
C SER A 122 20.57 -6.73 -3.64
N LEU A 123 20.14 -7.90 -3.16
CA LEU A 123 19.99 -9.12 -3.96
C LEU A 123 18.73 -9.10 -4.82
N VAL A 124 17.66 -8.44 -4.34
CA VAL A 124 16.34 -8.46 -5.00
C VAL A 124 16.05 -7.19 -5.79
N GLN A 125 16.87 -6.14 -5.65
CA GLN A 125 16.71 -4.88 -6.38
C GLN A 125 16.94 -4.96 -7.91
N PRO A 126 17.89 -5.75 -8.45
CA PRO A 126 18.19 -5.73 -9.88
C PRO A 126 17.01 -6.06 -10.83
N PRO A 127 16.11 -7.02 -10.53
CA PRO A 127 14.89 -7.24 -11.31
C PRO A 127 13.96 -6.02 -11.35
N PHE A 128 13.94 -5.19 -10.30
CA PHE A 128 13.12 -3.99 -10.20
C PHE A 128 13.80 -2.73 -10.75
N ALA A 129 15.03 -2.84 -11.24
CA ALA A 129 15.67 -1.71 -11.94
C ALA A 129 14.86 -1.35 -13.19
N ILE A 130 14.71 -0.04 -13.47
CA ILE A 130 13.84 0.49 -14.54
C ILE A 130 14.01 -0.26 -15.87
N ARG A 131 15.25 -0.53 -16.28
CA ARG A 131 15.54 -1.24 -17.54
C ARG A 131 15.08 -2.70 -17.52
N SER A 132 15.36 -3.42 -16.44
CA SER A 132 14.98 -4.83 -16.28
C SER A 132 13.46 -4.95 -16.25
N LEU A 133 12.83 -4.14 -15.40
CA LEU A 133 11.39 -4.16 -15.22
C LEU A 133 10.65 -3.79 -16.50
N LYS A 134 11.12 -2.77 -17.26
CA LYS A 134 10.53 -2.44 -18.56
C LYS A 134 10.67 -3.57 -19.56
N ALA A 135 11.85 -4.19 -19.64
CA ALA A 135 12.06 -5.30 -20.58
C ALA A 135 11.14 -6.50 -20.27
N GLU A 136 10.81 -6.72 -19.01
CA GLU A 136 10.03 -7.88 -18.58
C GLU A 136 8.52 -7.63 -18.51
N MET A 137 8.10 -6.43 -18.13
CA MET A 137 6.71 -6.16 -17.72
C MET A 137 5.95 -5.17 -18.60
N ASP A 138 6.60 -4.36 -19.44
CA ASP A 138 5.94 -3.28 -20.19
C ASP A 138 4.80 -3.80 -21.09
N GLU A 139 5.10 -4.82 -21.91
CA GLU A 139 4.09 -5.46 -22.77
C GLU A 139 3.03 -6.22 -21.97
N LYS A 140 3.44 -6.92 -20.89
CA LYS A 140 2.52 -7.70 -20.05
C LYS A 140 1.51 -6.79 -19.36
N VAL A 141 1.96 -5.72 -18.72
CA VAL A 141 1.11 -4.73 -18.05
C VAL A 141 0.15 -4.09 -19.04
N MET A 142 0.65 -3.65 -20.21
CA MET A 142 -0.22 -3.10 -21.25
C MET A 142 -1.30 -4.08 -21.69
N ALA A 143 -0.95 -5.36 -21.89
CA ALA A 143 -1.91 -6.40 -22.25
C ALA A 143 -2.95 -6.65 -21.14
N ARG A 144 -2.55 -6.71 -19.87
CA ARG A 144 -3.47 -6.88 -18.73
C ARG A 144 -4.45 -5.73 -18.60
N VAL A 145 -3.97 -4.49 -18.77
CA VAL A 145 -4.84 -3.31 -18.77
C VAL A 145 -5.80 -3.37 -19.94
N THR A 146 -5.32 -3.59 -21.16
CA THR A 146 -6.17 -3.64 -22.36
C THR A 146 -7.27 -4.69 -22.23
N GLN A 147 -6.89 -5.92 -21.83
CA GLN A 147 -7.83 -7.02 -21.65
C GLN A 147 -8.89 -6.69 -20.61
N GLY A 148 -8.50 -6.21 -19.43
CA GLY A 148 -9.46 -5.89 -18.39
C GLY A 148 -10.38 -4.73 -18.76
N LEU A 149 -9.88 -3.73 -19.52
CA LEU A 149 -10.73 -2.68 -20.05
C LEU A 149 -11.68 -3.16 -21.16
N ASP A 150 -11.28 -4.16 -21.97
CA ASP A 150 -12.18 -4.82 -22.94
C ASP A 150 -13.32 -5.56 -22.22
N GLU A 151 -12.99 -6.26 -21.13
CA GLU A 151 -13.96 -6.96 -20.29
C GLU A 151 -14.95 -6.00 -19.62
N LEU A 152 -14.49 -4.81 -19.19
CA LEU A 152 -15.37 -3.77 -18.66
C LEU A 152 -16.26 -3.13 -19.74
N ALA A 153 -15.75 -2.96 -20.96
CA ALA A 153 -16.46 -2.26 -22.03
C ALA A 153 -17.72 -2.98 -22.54
N VAL A 154 -17.82 -4.29 -22.32
CA VAL A 154 -18.97 -5.11 -22.76
C VAL A 154 -20.06 -5.22 -21.70
N VAL A 155 -19.87 -4.64 -20.52
CA VAL A 155 -20.88 -4.65 -19.45
C VAL A 155 -21.85 -3.49 -19.68
N ASP A 156 -23.13 -3.81 -19.77
CA ASP A 156 -24.18 -2.79 -19.83
C ASP A 156 -24.35 -2.09 -18.48
N GLY A 157 -24.32 -0.75 -18.49
CA GLY A 157 -24.58 0.07 -17.31
C GLY A 157 -23.35 0.35 -16.45
N ALA A 158 -23.52 0.30 -15.13
CA ALA A 158 -22.45 0.62 -14.18
C ALA A 158 -21.56 -0.60 -13.91
N VAL A 159 -20.24 -0.42 -14.03
CA VAL A 159 -19.23 -1.42 -13.68
C VAL A 159 -18.60 -1.10 -12.34
N ASP A 160 -18.30 -2.10 -11.53
CA ASP A 160 -17.51 -1.88 -10.31
C ASP A 160 -16.01 -1.81 -10.65
N PHE A 161 -15.52 -0.59 -10.83
CA PHE A 161 -14.11 -0.34 -11.13
C PHE A 161 -13.18 -0.75 -10.00
N LYS A 162 -13.63 -0.72 -8.73
CA LYS A 162 -12.80 -1.18 -7.60
C LYS A 162 -12.45 -2.66 -7.77
N ARG A 163 -13.41 -3.49 -8.17
CA ARG A 163 -13.17 -4.91 -8.44
C ARG A 163 -12.12 -5.11 -9.53
N PHE A 164 -12.24 -4.39 -10.65
CA PHE A 164 -11.24 -4.43 -11.72
C PHE A 164 -9.86 -3.94 -11.25
N ALA A 165 -9.80 -2.78 -10.58
CA ALA A 165 -8.59 -2.19 -10.05
C ALA A 165 -7.91 -3.08 -8.99
N TYR A 166 -8.66 -3.97 -8.36
CA TYR A 166 -8.13 -4.99 -7.45
C TYR A 166 -7.55 -6.19 -8.20
N THR A 167 -8.25 -6.69 -9.23
CA THR A 167 -7.79 -7.83 -10.03
C THR A 167 -6.57 -7.50 -10.88
N LEU A 168 -6.49 -6.29 -11.45
CA LEU A 168 -5.41 -5.92 -12.37
C LEU A 168 -4.00 -6.11 -11.75
N PRO A 169 -3.66 -5.50 -10.59
CA PRO A 169 -2.35 -5.71 -9.96
C PRO A 169 -2.07 -7.15 -9.56
N LEU A 170 -3.11 -7.93 -9.22
CA LEU A 170 -2.96 -9.34 -8.90
C LEU A 170 -2.53 -10.15 -10.14
N THR A 171 -3.07 -9.84 -11.32
CA THR A 171 -2.64 -10.48 -12.57
C THR A 171 -1.23 -10.08 -13.00
N VAL A 172 -0.86 -8.81 -12.80
CA VAL A 172 0.50 -8.30 -13.07
C VAL A 172 1.52 -8.93 -12.11
N LEU A 173 1.16 -9.08 -10.84
CA LEU A 173 1.95 -9.83 -9.86
C LEU A 173 2.12 -11.29 -10.30
N GLY A 174 1.07 -11.92 -10.83
CA GLY A 174 1.15 -13.27 -11.36
C GLY A 174 2.16 -13.38 -12.51
N ASP A 175 2.15 -12.42 -13.43
CA ASP A 175 3.11 -12.32 -14.53
C ASP A 175 4.56 -12.08 -14.08
N LEU A 176 4.76 -11.40 -12.94
CA LEU A 176 6.06 -11.12 -12.34
C LEU A 176 6.63 -12.35 -11.60
N LEU A 177 5.77 -13.08 -10.88
CA LEU A 177 6.17 -14.23 -10.06
C LEU A 177 6.09 -15.55 -10.81
N GLY A 178 5.53 -15.59 -12.02
CA GLY A 178 5.30 -16.83 -12.76
C GLY A 178 4.13 -17.66 -12.22
N ILE A 179 3.18 -17.01 -11.56
CA ILE A 179 1.99 -17.65 -10.99
C ILE A 179 0.92 -17.79 -12.10
N PRO A 180 0.41 -19.00 -12.35
CA PRO A 180 -0.70 -19.20 -13.28
C PRO A 180 -1.96 -18.42 -12.86
N LEU A 181 -2.67 -17.84 -13.81
CA LEU A 181 -3.89 -17.06 -13.54
C LEU A 181 -4.96 -17.82 -12.74
N GLY A 182 -5.07 -19.14 -12.98
CA GLY A 182 -6.01 -20.01 -12.27
C GLY A 182 -5.72 -20.16 -10.77
N ASP A 183 -4.50 -19.85 -10.33
CA ASP A 183 -4.08 -19.98 -8.93
C ASP A 183 -4.30 -18.66 -8.16
N LEU A 184 -4.57 -17.54 -8.85
CA LEU A 184 -4.66 -16.20 -8.22
C LEU A 184 -5.81 -16.07 -7.23
N GLU A 185 -6.94 -16.75 -7.47
CA GLU A 185 -8.08 -16.74 -6.54
C GLU A 185 -7.73 -17.39 -5.19
N GLN A 186 -6.99 -18.52 -5.24
CA GLN A 186 -6.53 -19.19 -4.02
C GLN A 186 -5.51 -18.34 -3.26
N ILE A 187 -4.61 -17.67 -3.97
CA ILE A 187 -3.62 -16.76 -3.37
C ILE A 187 -4.32 -15.56 -2.72
N HIS A 188 -5.34 -15.02 -3.37
CA HIS A 188 -6.17 -13.96 -2.83
C HIS A 188 -6.86 -14.39 -1.53
N GLU A 189 -7.46 -15.59 -1.50
CA GLU A 189 -8.13 -16.11 -0.31
C GLU A 189 -7.15 -16.31 0.86
N TRP A 190 -5.94 -16.83 0.61
CA TRP A 190 -4.90 -16.88 1.64
C TRP A 190 -4.52 -15.49 2.11
N ALA A 191 -4.30 -14.54 1.20
CA ALA A 191 -3.92 -13.18 1.54
C ALA A 191 -4.94 -12.49 2.44
N LYS A 192 -6.23 -12.66 2.14
CA LYS A 192 -7.34 -12.13 2.92
C LYS A 192 -7.35 -12.66 4.37
N ARG A 193 -7.29 -13.99 4.55
CA ARG A 193 -7.29 -14.61 5.90
C ARG A 193 -6.08 -14.20 6.74
N ILE A 194 -4.91 -14.09 6.10
CA ILE A 194 -3.68 -13.64 6.76
C ILE A 194 -3.79 -12.16 7.16
N ALA A 195 -4.39 -11.32 6.30
CA ALA A 195 -4.61 -9.91 6.60
C ALA A 195 -5.62 -9.70 7.75
N GLU A 196 -6.68 -10.51 7.82
CA GLU A 196 -7.66 -10.49 8.91
C GLU A 196 -6.99 -10.74 10.26
N ASN A 197 -6.08 -11.73 10.34
CA ASN A 197 -5.25 -11.96 11.53
C ASN A 197 -4.35 -10.76 11.88
N LYS A 198 -3.74 -10.11 10.88
CA LYS A 198 -2.78 -9.01 11.08
C LYS A 198 -3.43 -7.70 11.56
N PHE A 199 -4.57 -7.35 10.97
CA PHE A 199 -5.19 -6.05 11.17
C PHE A 199 -6.34 -6.07 12.19
N ASN A 200 -7.04 -7.20 12.28
CA ASN A 200 -8.27 -7.41 13.06
C ASN A 200 -8.21 -8.72 13.86
N ALA A 201 -7.08 -9.03 14.51
CA ALA A 201 -6.90 -10.18 15.42
C ALA A 201 -7.83 -10.10 16.65
N ASP A 202 -9.14 -10.05 16.41
CA ASP A 202 -10.21 -9.84 17.36
C ASP A 202 -10.90 -11.16 17.70
N SER A 203 -10.52 -12.25 17.02
CA SER A 203 -10.97 -13.61 17.34
C SER A 203 -9.83 -14.62 17.24
N GLU A 204 -9.94 -15.65 18.08
CA GLU A 204 -9.03 -16.80 18.07
C GLU A 204 -9.16 -17.64 16.79
N GLU A 205 -10.37 -17.70 16.23
CA GLU A 205 -10.66 -18.34 14.95
C GLU A 205 -9.83 -17.71 13.82
N SER A 206 -9.83 -16.38 13.73
CA SER A 206 -9.05 -15.65 12.71
C SER A 206 -7.54 -15.88 12.84
N ALA A 207 -7.02 -16.06 14.06
CA ALA A 207 -5.60 -16.38 14.26
C ALA A 207 -5.25 -17.78 13.73
N ILE A 208 -6.08 -18.77 14.01
CA ILE A 208 -5.90 -20.15 13.56
C ILE A 208 -6.06 -20.25 12.04
N GLU A 209 -7.11 -19.66 11.47
CA GLU A 209 -7.33 -19.64 10.02
C GLU A 209 -6.21 -18.92 9.27
N GLY A 210 -5.71 -17.81 9.85
CA GLY A 210 -4.56 -17.09 9.33
C GLY A 210 -3.30 -17.94 9.29
N ALA A 211 -3.02 -18.71 10.35
CA ALA A 211 -1.88 -19.62 10.40
C ALA A 211 -1.98 -20.74 9.35
N GLN A 212 -3.16 -21.35 9.20
CA GLN A 212 -3.41 -22.38 8.19
C GLN A 212 -3.25 -21.83 6.76
N ALA A 213 -3.79 -20.64 6.50
CA ALA A 213 -3.63 -19.96 5.22
C ALA A 213 -2.16 -19.65 4.92
N TYR A 214 -1.41 -19.20 5.93
CA TYR A 214 0.02 -18.92 5.77
C TYR A 214 0.82 -20.19 5.47
N ALA A 215 0.53 -21.31 6.13
CA ALA A 215 1.15 -22.60 5.84
C ALA A 215 0.87 -23.05 4.39
N GLY A 216 -0.39 -22.99 3.94
CA GLY A 216 -0.76 -23.31 2.56
C GLY A 216 -0.07 -22.40 1.53
N LEU A 217 0.08 -21.11 1.85
CA LEU A 217 0.85 -20.18 1.02
C LEU A 217 2.33 -20.57 0.97
N MET A 218 2.95 -20.97 2.08
CA MET A 218 4.37 -21.40 2.09
C MET A 218 4.60 -22.67 1.28
N ASP A 219 3.66 -23.61 1.29
CA ASP A 219 3.70 -24.82 0.46
C ASP A 219 3.59 -24.46 -1.03
N TYR A 220 2.69 -23.53 -1.37
CA TYR A 220 2.56 -23.05 -2.75
C TYR A 220 3.81 -22.31 -3.24
N ILE A 221 4.43 -21.48 -2.39
CA ILE A 221 5.68 -20.80 -2.71
C ILE A 221 6.80 -21.81 -2.96
N GLU A 222 6.85 -22.91 -2.20
CA GLU A 222 7.80 -24.00 -2.46
C GLU A 222 7.62 -24.55 -3.87
N LEU A 223 6.39 -24.89 -4.23
CA LEU A 223 6.04 -25.39 -5.55
C LEU A 223 6.41 -24.38 -6.66
N LEU A 224 6.24 -23.08 -6.41
CA LEU A 224 6.61 -22.04 -7.36
C LEU A 224 8.14 -21.99 -7.57
N LEU A 225 8.91 -22.08 -6.49
CA LEU A 225 10.37 -22.13 -6.55
C LEU A 225 10.86 -23.41 -7.26
N GLU A 226 10.26 -24.56 -7.00
CA GLU A 226 10.53 -25.82 -7.69
C GLU A 226 10.24 -25.73 -9.18
N ARG A 227 9.05 -25.26 -9.57
CA ARG A 227 8.68 -25.05 -10.98
C ARG A 227 9.67 -24.13 -11.70
N GLN A 228 10.11 -23.05 -11.05
CA GLN A 228 11.11 -22.16 -11.62
C GLN A 228 12.45 -22.89 -11.81
N ARG A 229 12.91 -23.68 -10.83
CA ARG A 229 14.15 -24.47 -10.93
C ARG A 229 14.09 -25.47 -12.09
N GLU A 230 12.95 -26.10 -12.32
CA GLU A 230 12.73 -27.05 -13.42
C GLU A 230 12.66 -26.38 -14.80
N SER A 231 12.09 -25.17 -14.87
CA SER A 231 11.96 -24.42 -16.13
C SER A 231 13.30 -23.99 -16.74
N GLY A 232 14.33 -23.82 -15.91
CA GLY A 232 15.63 -23.30 -16.31
C GLY A 232 15.64 -21.81 -16.68
N ALA A 233 14.56 -21.06 -16.42
CA ALA A 233 14.49 -19.63 -16.69
C ALA A 233 15.48 -18.84 -15.81
N THR A 234 16.25 -17.94 -16.44
CA THR A 234 17.38 -17.21 -15.83
C THR A 234 17.11 -15.72 -15.62
N THR A 235 15.89 -15.27 -15.88
CA THR A 235 15.46 -13.87 -15.75
C THR A 235 14.24 -13.77 -14.85
N GLY A 236 14.00 -12.59 -14.30
CA GLY A 236 12.88 -12.32 -13.40
C GLY A 236 13.24 -12.50 -11.92
N LEU A 237 12.29 -12.12 -11.06
CA LEU A 237 12.51 -12.11 -9.62
C LEU A 237 12.83 -13.50 -9.06
N ILE A 238 12.04 -14.52 -9.40
CA ILE A 238 12.22 -15.87 -8.84
C ILE A 238 13.58 -16.46 -9.26
N ALA A 239 14.02 -16.21 -10.50
CA ALA A 239 15.36 -16.61 -10.96
C ALA A 239 16.46 -15.94 -10.12
N ALA A 240 16.34 -14.63 -9.85
CA ALA A 240 17.31 -13.90 -9.02
C ALA A 240 17.38 -14.42 -7.57
N LEU A 241 16.25 -14.86 -7.00
CA LEU A 241 16.20 -15.50 -5.69
C LEU A 241 16.95 -16.85 -5.71
N ILE A 242 16.66 -17.70 -6.69
CA ILE A 242 17.32 -19.00 -6.85
C ILE A 242 18.83 -18.85 -7.05
N ASP A 243 19.27 -17.87 -7.85
CA ASP A 243 20.70 -17.61 -8.06
C ASP A 243 21.39 -17.13 -6.77
N SER A 244 20.69 -16.34 -5.95
CA SER A 244 21.17 -15.89 -4.65
C SER A 244 21.28 -17.05 -3.64
N GLU A 245 20.32 -17.99 -3.65
CA GLU A 245 20.38 -19.23 -2.89
C GLU A 245 21.59 -20.08 -3.29
N ARG A 246 21.76 -20.33 -4.59
CA ARG A 246 22.88 -21.14 -5.13
C ARG A 246 24.25 -20.56 -4.78
N SER A 247 24.32 -19.24 -4.69
CA SER A 247 25.54 -18.51 -4.32
C SER A 247 25.78 -18.45 -2.80
N GLY A 248 24.84 -18.94 -1.99
CA GLY A 248 24.91 -18.87 -0.52
C GLY A 248 24.75 -17.47 0.07
N LEU A 249 24.25 -16.50 -0.73
CA LEU A 249 24.03 -15.11 -0.29
C LEU A 249 22.66 -14.90 0.37
N MET A 250 21.73 -15.81 0.08
CA MET A 250 20.37 -15.83 0.58
C MET A 250 20.02 -17.24 1.06
N THR A 251 19.37 -17.36 2.20
CA THR A 251 18.84 -18.64 2.67
C THR A 251 17.54 -18.96 1.93
N HIS A 252 17.15 -20.23 1.96
CA HIS A 252 15.90 -20.63 1.35
C HIS A 252 14.66 -19.98 2.01
N ASP A 253 14.67 -19.85 3.34
CA ASP A 253 13.61 -19.16 4.09
C ASP A 253 13.54 -17.67 3.74
N GLU A 254 14.69 -17.01 3.52
CA GLU A 254 14.75 -15.62 3.06
C GLU A 254 14.11 -15.45 1.68
N SER A 255 14.33 -16.39 0.75
CA SER A 255 13.66 -16.40 -0.56
C SER A 255 12.16 -16.55 -0.43
N LYS A 256 11.70 -17.51 0.40
CA LYS A 256 10.26 -17.74 0.63
C LYS A 256 9.60 -16.50 1.24
N ALA A 257 10.25 -15.89 2.23
CA ALA A 257 9.81 -14.64 2.84
C ALA A 257 9.73 -13.49 1.82
N MET A 258 10.67 -13.43 0.87
CA MET A 258 10.62 -12.43 -0.20
C MET A 258 9.45 -12.64 -1.16
N VAL A 259 9.18 -13.88 -1.59
CA VAL A 259 8.02 -14.19 -2.44
C VAL A 259 6.71 -13.88 -1.71
N ALA A 260 6.62 -14.28 -0.43
CA ALA A 260 5.47 -13.98 0.42
C ALA A 260 5.23 -12.46 0.51
N LEU A 261 6.28 -11.67 0.77
CA LEU A 261 6.20 -10.21 0.79
C LEU A 261 5.64 -9.64 -0.52
N MET A 262 6.05 -10.15 -1.69
CA MET A 262 5.54 -9.65 -2.97
C MET A 262 4.05 -9.93 -3.15
N ILE A 263 3.59 -11.09 -2.67
CA ILE A 263 2.17 -11.46 -2.72
C ILE A 263 1.32 -10.47 -1.91
N PHE A 264 1.75 -10.14 -0.68
CA PHE A 264 1.00 -9.20 0.17
C PHE A 264 1.17 -7.73 -0.25
N ALA A 265 2.41 -7.30 -0.50
CA ALA A 265 2.72 -5.88 -0.69
C ALA A 265 2.37 -5.36 -2.10
N GLY A 266 2.37 -6.24 -3.11
CA GLY A 266 2.34 -5.83 -4.52
C GLY A 266 0.97 -5.37 -5.03
N HIS A 267 -0.13 -5.89 -4.47
CA HIS A 267 -1.45 -5.73 -5.12
C HIS A 267 -2.35 -4.68 -4.43
N GLU A 268 -2.48 -4.69 -3.09
CA GLU A 268 -3.46 -3.84 -2.39
C GLU A 268 -3.17 -2.34 -2.58
N THR A 269 -1.90 -1.93 -2.39
CA THR A 269 -1.51 -0.52 -2.46
C THR A 269 -1.71 0.07 -3.86
N THR A 270 -1.32 -0.69 -4.90
CA THR A 270 -1.58 -0.33 -6.29
C THR A 270 -3.07 -0.27 -6.56
N SER A 271 -3.85 -1.27 -6.14
CA SER A 271 -5.32 -1.24 -6.33
C SER A 271 -5.98 0.01 -5.75
N ASN A 272 -5.48 0.48 -4.60
CA ASN A 272 -5.98 1.67 -3.92
C ASN A 272 -5.55 2.96 -4.65
N LEU A 273 -4.33 3.00 -5.20
CA LEU A 273 -3.92 4.09 -6.09
C LEU A 273 -4.82 4.18 -7.32
N LEU A 274 -5.07 3.05 -7.99
CA LEU A 274 -5.90 3.00 -9.19
C LEU A 274 -7.34 3.42 -8.88
N THR A 275 -7.93 2.85 -7.82
CA THR A 275 -9.31 3.14 -7.40
C THR A 275 -9.48 4.61 -6.99
N ILE A 276 -8.70 5.08 -6.01
CA ILE A 276 -8.87 6.44 -5.49
C ILE A 276 -8.38 7.47 -6.50
N GLY A 277 -7.37 7.13 -7.30
CA GLY A 277 -6.91 7.97 -8.39
C GLY A 277 -8.00 8.19 -9.43
N MET A 278 -8.73 7.13 -9.80
CA MET A 278 -9.86 7.25 -10.72
C MET A 278 -11.01 8.06 -10.12
N LEU A 279 -11.38 7.78 -8.86
CA LEU A 279 -12.35 8.58 -8.12
C LEU A 279 -11.94 10.08 -8.09
N SER A 280 -10.66 10.36 -7.84
CA SER A 280 -10.14 11.74 -7.76
C SER A 280 -10.22 12.45 -9.11
N LEU A 281 -9.83 11.79 -10.21
CA LEU A 281 -9.96 12.35 -11.55
C LEU A 281 -11.43 12.61 -11.93
N LEU A 282 -12.34 11.68 -11.67
CA LEU A 282 -13.75 11.83 -12.04
C LEU A 282 -14.52 12.84 -11.18
N THR A 283 -14.05 13.10 -9.96
CA THR A 283 -14.57 14.19 -9.10
C THR A 283 -13.95 15.55 -9.41
N HIS A 284 -12.83 15.60 -10.13
CA HIS A 284 -12.15 16.83 -10.60
C HIS A 284 -12.14 16.83 -12.13
N ARG A 285 -13.31 17.09 -12.71
CA ARG A 285 -13.56 16.85 -14.14
C ARG A 285 -12.61 17.62 -15.05
N ASP A 286 -12.19 18.82 -14.66
CA ASP A 286 -11.18 19.61 -15.36
C ASP A 286 -9.83 18.88 -15.49
N GLN A 287 -9.42 18.15 -14.45
CA GLN A 287 -8.19 17.35 -14.46
C GLN A 287 -8.35 16.10 -15.34
N TRP A 288 -9.52 15.46 -15.30
CA TRP A 288 -9.83 14.33 -16.18
C TRP A 288 -9.85 14.74 -17.65
N ASP A 289 -10.56 15.82 -17.99
CA ASP A 289 -10.66 16.34 -19.36
C ASP A 289 -9.26 16.78 -19.87
N GLY A 290 -8.41 17.31 -18.99
CA GLY A 290 -7.00 17.59 -19.30
C GLY A 290 -6.22 16.33 -19.67
N LEU A 291 -6.39 15.23 -18.93
CA LEU A 291 -5.77 13.94 -19.25
C LEU A 291 -6.34 13.31 -20.54
N VAL A 292 -7.64 13.46 -20.79
CA VAL A 292 -8.29 13.04 -22.04
C VAL A 292 -7.73 13.81 -23.24
N ALA A 293 -7.50 15.11 -23.09
CA ALA A 293 -6.93 15.95 -24.15
C ALA A 293 -5.47 15.62 -24.43
N GLU A 294 -4.69 15.25 -23.41
CA GLU A 294 -3.27 14.89 -23.54
C GLU A 294 -2.93 13.62 -22.72
N PRO A 295 -3.23 12.40 -23.23
CA PRO A 295 -3.00 11.15 -22.51
C PRO A 295 -1.54 10.89 -22.11
N ASP A 296 -0.58 11.53 -22.79
CA ASP A 296 0.84 11.48 -22.44
C ASP A 296 1.15 12.12 -21.07
N LEU A 297 0.21 12.90 -20.50
CA LEU A 297 0.30 13.41 -19.13
C LEU A 297 0.16 12.32 -18.06
N ALA A 298 -0.25 11.09 -18.40
CA ALA A 298 -0.48 10.01 -17.44
C ALA A 298 0.70 9.78 -16.48
N ALA A 299 1.95 9.88 -16.96
CA ALA A 299 3.13 9.75 -16.11
C ALA A 299 3.24 10.85 -15.03
N LYS A 300 2.86 12.09 -15.36
CA LYS A 300 2.82 13.19 -14.37
C LYS A 300 1.61 13.06 -13.46
N ALA A 301 0.46 12.71 -14.03
CA ALA A 301 -0.77 12.48 -13.30
C ALA A 301 -0.58 11.41 -12.22
N VAL A 302 0.15 10.32 -12.49
CA VAL A 302 0.42 9.27 -11.51
C VAL A 302 1.25 9.76 -10.31
N GLU A 303 2.27 10.62 -10.52
CA GLU A 303 3.01 11.22 -9.40
C GLU A 303 2.07 12.10 -8.56
N GLU A 304 1.26 12.93 -9.21
CA GLU A 304 0.30 13.78 -8.51
C GLU A 304 -0.74 12.97 -7.77
N LEU A 305 -1.32 11.95 -8.38
CA LEU A 305 -2.32 11.09 -7.75
C LEU A 305 -1.70 10.38 -6.55
N THR A 306 -0.47 9.87 -6.67
CA THR A 306 0.21 9.21 -5.55
C THR A 306 0.44 10.18 -4.38
N ARG A 307 0.77 11.44 -4.66
CA ARG A 307 0.84 12.52 -3.66
C ARG A 307 -0.55 12.82 -3.06
N PHE A 308 -1.52 13.12 -3.91
CA PHE A 308 -2.83 13.64 -3.56
C PHE A 308 -3.64 12.61 -2.77
N VAL A 309 -3.69 11.36 -3.24
CA VAL A 309 -4.51 10.32 -2.60
C VAL A 309 -3.78 9.62 -1.45
N THR A 310 -2.46 9.45 -1.58
CA THR A 310 -1.57 8.75 -0.65
C THR A 310 -2.18 7.43 -0.13
N PRO A 311 -2.18 6.34 -0.92
CA PRO A 311 -2.93 5.12 -0.58
C PRO A 311 -2.58 4.53 0.79
N ALA A 312 -1.30 4.62 1.19
CA ALA A 312 -0.84 4.32 2.54
C ALA A 312 -0.75 5.61 3.36
N HIS A 313 -1.71 5.81 4.26
CA HIS A 313 -1.88 7.03 5.05
C HIS A 313 -0.76 7.29 6.03
N PHE A 314 -0.35 6.26 6.75
CA PHE A 314 0.61 6.35 7.82
C PHE A 314 1.40 5.05 7.96
N LEU A 315 2.60 5.16 8.53
CA LEU A 315 3.49 4.03 8.80
C LEU A 315 3.94 4.05 10.26
N PRO A 316 3.77 2.94 11.00
CA PRO A 316 4.27 2.81 12.36
C PRO A 316 5.73 2.36 12.38
N TYR A 317 6.48 2.88 13.35
CA TYR A 317 7.83 2.50 13.73
C TYR A 317 7.90 2.39 15.25
N VAL A 318 9.01 1.87 15.79
CA VAL A 318 9.33 1.96 17.22
C VAL A 318 10.60 2.78 17.38
N ALA A 319 10.62 3.71 18.33
CA ALA A 319 11.81 4.47 18.66
C ALA A 319 12.90 3.55 19.25
N ALA A 320 14.04 3.48 18.57
CA ALA A 320 15.23 2.76 19.03
C ALA A 320 16.12 3.61 19.95
N GLN A 321 15.96 4.94 19.90
CA GLN A 321 16.69 5.91 20.73
C GLN A 321 15.75 7.00 21.24
N SER A 322 15.97 7.45 22.48
CA SER A 322 15.24 8.58 23.04
C SER A 322 15.67 9.90 22.38
N ARG A 323 14.71 10.76 22.07
CA ARG A 323 14.97 12.10 21.49
C ARG A 323 13.84 13.07 21.79
N VAL A 324 14.08 14.34 21.48
CA VAL A 324 13.05 15.40 21.56
C VAL A 324 12.83 15.97 20.16
N ILE A 325 11.56 16.08 19.73
CA ILE A 325 11.16 16.77 18.49
C ILE A 325 10.09 17.79 18.86
N ASP A 326 10.31 19.07 18.51
CA ASP A 326 9.41 20.19 18.84
C ASP A 326 8.95 20.21 20.32
N GLY A 327 9.85 19.85 21.24
CA GLY A 327 9.58 19.80 22.68
C GLY A 327 8.84 18.56 23.19
N VAL A 328 8.45 17.64 22.29
CA VAL A 328 7.84 16.35 22.64
C VAL A 328 8.93 15.31 22.85
N GLN A 329 8.95 14.69 24.03
CA GLN A 329 9.82 13.57 24.35
C GLN A 329 9.35 12.30 23.65
N ILE A 330 10.26 11.65 22.95
CA ILE A 330 10.14 10.30 22.39
C ILE A 330 11.12 9.43 23.18
N GLU A 331 10.62 8.36 23.77
CA GLU A 331 11.39 7.40 24.57
C GLU A 331 11.63 6.11 23.76
N VAL A 332 12.70 5.39 24.09
CA VAL A 332 12.94 4.06 23.52
C VAL A 332 11.72 3.16 23.78
N GLY A 333 11.24 2.49 22.74
CA GLY A 333 10.06 1.63 22.79
C GLY A 333 8.74 2.33 22.43
N ASP A 334 8.71 3.67 22.35
CA ASP A 334 7.53 4.40 21.90
C ASP A 334 7.18 4.03 20.45
N THR A 335 5.88 3.85 20.17
CA THR A 335 5.40 3.78 18.79
C THR A 335 5.49 5.17 18.17
N VAL A 336 6.11 5.30 17.00
CA VAL A 336 6.19 6.55 16.25
C VAL A 336 5.46 6.37 14.92
N ILE A 337 4.44 7.19 14.67
CA ILE A 337 3.59 7.11 13.50
C ILE A 337 3.90 8.29 12.57
N GLY A 338 4.45 8.00 11.40
CA GLY A 338 4.60 9.00 10.33
C GLY A 338 3.35 9.06 9.48
N VAL A 339 2.67 10.21 9.39
CA VAL A 339 1.47 10.39 8.59
C VAL A 339 1.83 10.91 7.19
N LEU A 340 2.06 9.97 6.26
CA LEU A 340 2.42 10.25 4.87
C LEU A 340 1.36 11.11 4.18
N ALA A 341 0.07 10.86 4.44
CA ALA A 341 -1.03 11.64 3.85
C ALA A 341 -0.99 13.11 4.28
N ALA A 342 -0.62 13.39 5.53
CA ALA A 342 -0.46 14.76 6.03
C ALA A 342 0.79 15.43 5.42
N ALA A 343 1.90 14.69 5.33
CA ALA A 343 3.16 15.16 4.75
C ALA A 343 3.05 15.47 3.26
N ASN A 344 2.37 14.62 2.47
CA ASN A 344 2.11 14.84 1.05
C ASN A 344 1.14 16.01 0.77
N ARG A 345 0.54 16.57 1.83
CA ARG A 345 -0.29 17.79 1.81
C ARG A 345 0.34 18.95 2.58
N ASP A 346 1.64 18.91 2.86
CA ASP A 346 2.31 19.96 3.61
C ASP A 346 2.57 21.21 2.72
N PRO A 347 2.01 22.39 3.07
CA PRO A 347 2.17 23.60 2.28
C PRO A 347 3.61 24.15 2.28
N SER A 348 4.50 23.67 3.16
CA SER A 348 5.92 24.02 3.11
C SER A 348 6.67 23.40 1.93
N VAL A 349 6.07 22.42 1.25
CA VAL A 349 6.67 21.71 0.10
C VAL A 349 5.80 21.79 -1.15
N PHE A 350 4.47 21.70 -1.00
CA PHE A 350 3.53 21.68 -2.12
C PHE A 350 2.65 22.92 -2.10
N THR A 351 2.73 23.75 -3.13
CA THR A 351 1.90 24.95 -3.28
C THR A 351 0.42 24.56 -3.41
N ASP A 352 -0.51 25.15 -2.67
CA ASP A 352 -1.94 24.75 -2.69
C ASP A 352 -2.11 23.21 -2.62
N PRO A 353 -1.67 22.60 -1.51
CA PRO A 353 -1.49 21.15 -1.43
C PRO A 353 -2.81 20.38 -1.51
N ASP A 354 -3.93 21.03 -1.19
CA ASP A 354 -5.26 20.42 -1.13
C ASP A 354 -5.91 20.29 -2.52
N SER A 355 -5.42 21.02 -3.54
CA SER A 355 -5.87 20.94 -4.92
C SER A 355 -5.18 19.85 -5.74
N LEU A 356 -5.95 19.20 -6.61
CA LEU A 356 -5.44 18.23 -7.58
C LEU A 356 -4.95 18.99 -8.82
N ASP A 357 -3.67 18.84 -9.15
CA ASP A 357 -3.08 19.37 -10.38
C ASP A 357 -2.19 18.30 -11.03
N ILE A 358 -2.70 17.63 -12.07
CA ILE A 358 -1.98 16.53 -12.76
C ILE A 358 -0.69 16.99 -13.45
N GLN A 359 -0.46 18.31 -13.56
CA GLN A 359 0.74 18.91 -14.14
C GLN A 359 1.68 19.49 -13.09
N ARG A 360 1.34 19.39 -11.79
CA ARG A 360 2.13 19.89 -10.67
C ARG A 360 3.58 19.39 -10.76
N LYS A 361 4.52 20.33 -10.63
CA LYS A 361 5.96 20.03 -10.77
C LYS A 361 6.52 19.41 -9.49
N GLU A 362 5.99 19.84 -8.35
CA GLU A 362 6.39 19.41 -7.01
C GLU A 362 6.01 17.95 -6.72
N SER A 363 5.09 17.34 -7.47
CA SER A 363 4.57 16.00 -7.18
C SER A 363 5.64 14.92 -7.11
N ARG A 364 6.76 15.08 -7.83
CA ARG A 364 7.91 14.17 -7.76
C ARG A 364 8.58 14.12 -6.39
N MET A 365 8.34 15.10 -5.53
CA MET A 365 8.84 15.15 -4.15
C MET A 365 7.93 14.39 -3.17
N HIS A 366 6.82 13.80 -3.62
CA HIS A 366 5.96 13.02 -2.74
C HIS A 366 6.70 11.85 -2.08
N ILE A 367 6.25 11.46 -0.89
CA ILE A 367 6.81 10.37 -0.11
C ILE A 367 5.87 9.16 -0.03
N GLY A 368 4.92 9.06 -0.97
CA GLY A 368 3.91 8.00 -1.01
C GLY A 368 4.50 6.59 -1.22
N PHE A 369 5.69 6.49 -1.82
CA PHE A 369 6.44 5.23 -1.96
C PHE A 369 7.46 5.01 -0.83
N GLY A 370 7.35 5.75 0.27
CA GLY A 370 8.39 5.82 1.29
C GLY A 370 9.66 6.52 0.77
N MET A 371 10.71 6.49 1.58
CA MET A 371 12.01 7.06 1.26
C MET A 371 13.12 6.26 1.94
N GLY A 372 14.38 6.58 1.62
CA GLY A 372 15.54 6.03 2.30
C GLY A 372 15.71 4.52 2.11
N THR A 373 16.23 3.87 3.15
CA THR A 373 16.51 2.44 3.20
C THR A 373 15.27 1.61 2.84
N HIS A 374 14.08 1.99 3.31
CA HIS A 374 12.81 1.29 3.05
C HIS A 374 11.99 1.86 1.88
N SER A 375 12.62 2.58 0.95
CA SER A 375 11.98 2.98 -0.31
C SER A 375 11.36 1.79 -1.03
N CYS A 376 10.13 1.94 -1.52
CA CYS A 376 9.35 0.86 -2.11
C CYS A 376 10.06 0.22 -3.31
N LEU A 377 10.30 -1.08 -3.22
CA LEU A 377 10.93 -1.89 -4.26
C LEU A 377 10.07 -1.93 -5.54
N GLY A 378 8.75 -2.05 -5.38
CA GLY A 378 7.77 -2.14 -6.48
C GLY A 378 7.34 -0.79 -7.08
N ALA A 379 7.95 0.34 -6.68
CA ALA A 379 7.49 1.67 -7.08
C ALA A 379 7.55 1.91 -8.60
N GLY A 380 8.44 1.22 -9.32
CA GLY A 380 8.49 1.26 -10.79
C GLY A 380 7.32 0.51 -11.44
N LEU A 381 6.91 -0.62 -10.85
CA LEU A 381 5.84 -1.47 -11.40
C LEU A 381 4.48 -0.82 -11.16
N ALA A 382 4.23 -0.34 -9.93
CA ALA A 382 3.01 0.40 -9.61
C ALA A 382 2.80 1.63 -10.52
N ARG A 383 3.89 2.33 -10.87
CA ARG A 383 3.84 3.42 -11.85
C ARG A 383 3.48 2.93 -13.25
N MET A 384 4.10 1.84 -13.71
CA MET A 384 3.82 1.26 -15.03
C MET A 384 2.35 0.88 -15.16
N GLU A 385 1.79 0.20 -14.15
CA GLU A 385 0.37 -0.17 -14.08
C GLU A 385 -0.55 1.06 -14.09
N ALA A 386 -0.28 2.04 -13.23
CA ALA A 386 -1.11 3.23 -13.13
C ALA A 386 -1.05 4.10 -14.40
N VAL A 387 0.13 4.25 -15.01
CA VAL A 387 0.29 5.00 -16.27
C VAL A 387 -0.46 4.31 -17.39
N ALA A 388 -0.30 2.99 -17.55
CA ALA A 388 -1.00 2.22 -18.55
C ALA A 388 -2.53 2.34 -18.37
N LEU A 389 -3.02 2.19 -17.14
CA LEU A 389 -4.44 2.27 -16.84
C LEU A 389 -5.03 3.65 -17.12
N PHE A 390 -4.49 4.72 -16.51
CA PHE A 390 -5.08 6.05 -16.64
C PHE A 390 -5.00 6.58 -18.07
N ARG A 391 -3.92 6.27 -18.79
CA ARG A 391 -3.80 6.60 -20.21
C ARG A 391 -4.90 5.92 -21.03
N GLN A 392 -5.03 4.60 -20.94
CA GLN A 392 -6.01 3.86 -21.73
C GLN A 392 -7.45 4.20 -21.34
N MET A 393 -7.72 4.44 -20.06
CA MET A 393 -9.02 4.94 -19.61
C MET A 393 -9.37 6.27 -20.29
N ALA A 394 -8.42 7.21 -20.35
CA ALA A 394 -8.64 8.53 -20.94
C ALA A 394 -8.82 8.46 -22.47
N GLU A 395 -8.07 7.59 -23.14
CA GLU A 395 -8.17 7.37 -24.59
C GLU A 395 -9.50 6.70 -24.99
N ARG A 396 -9.96 5.72 -24.20
CA ARG A 396 -11.09 4.84 -24.56
C ARG A 396 -12.43 5.27 -23.98
N PHE A 397 -12.44 5.85 -22.79
CA PHE A 397 -13.66 6.21 -22.05
C PHE A 397 -13.63 7.68 -21.61
N PRO A 398 -13.48 8.64 -22.54
CA PRO A 398 -13.37 10.06 -22.19
C PRO A 398 -14.62 10.57 -21.44
N GLU A 399 -15.78 9.99 -21.71
CA GLU A 399 -17.06 10.33 -21.08
C GLU A 399 -17.39 9.44 -19.87
N ALA A 400 -16.39 8.77 -19.28
CA ALA A 400 -16.58 7.99 -18.04
C ALA A 400 -17.08 8.89 -16.91
N THR A 401 -18.04 8.41 -16.12
CA THR A 401 -18.61 9.12 -14.97
C THR A 401 -18.81 8.19 -13.79
N LEU A 402 -18.88 8.74 -12.58
CA LEU A 402 -19.34 7.99 -11.41
C LEU A 402 -20.83 7.68 -11.55
N ALA A 403 -21.24 6.47 -11.19
CA ALA A 403 -22.67 6.10 -11.16
C ALA A 403 -23.35 6.52 -9.84
N GLU A 404 -22.58 6.86 -8.81
CA GLU A 404 -23.03 7.33 -7.50
C GLU A 404 -22.08 8.40 -6.93
N ASP A 405 -22.51 9.13 -5.90
CA ASP A 405 -21.79 10.27 -5.30
C ASP A 405 -21.32 10.04 -3.86
N SER A 406 -21.61 8.86 -3.30
CA SER A 406 -21.29 8.47 -1.93
C SER A 406 -20.80 7.03 -1.89
N PHE A 407 -19.68 6.81 -1.20
CA PHE A 407 -19.02 5.51 -1.11
C PHE A 407 -18.81 5.12 0.35
N GLU A 408 -18.90 3.83 0.64
CA GLU A 408 -18.42 3.29 1.90
C GLU A 408 -16.91 3.10 1.84
N TRP A 409 -16.19 3.52 2.87
CA TRP A 409 -14.73 3.42 2.92
C TRP A 409 -14.30 2.37 3.92
N GLY A 410 -13.22 1.67 3.60
CA GLY A 410 -12.62 0.68 4.49
C GLY A 410 -11.11 0.80 4.54
N GLY A 411 -10.55 0.07 5.49
CA GLY A 411 -9.12 -0.01 5.74
C GLY A 411 -8.71 0.63 7.07
N ARG A 412 -7.42 0.93 7.19
CA ARG A 412 -6.82 1.54 8.39
C ARG A 412 -5.57 2.34 8.00
N SER A 413 -4.42 1.67 7.88
CA SER A 413 -3.20 2.30 7.35
C SER A 413 -3.27 2.48 5.83
N LEU A 414 -4.03 1.63 5.15
CA LEU A 414 -4.50 1.84 3.78
C LEU A 414 -5.94 2.34 3.82
N ARG A 415 -6.37 3.10 2.83
CA ARG A 415 -7.79 3.39 2.63
C ARG A 415 -8.22 3.09 1.20
N THR A 416 -9.51 2.83 1.02
CA THR A 416 -10.12 2.67 -0.30
C THR A 416 -11.65 2.67 -0.15
N PRO A 417 -12.41 3.14 -1.15
CA PRO A 417 -13.84 2.86 -1.19
C PRO A 417 -14.03 1.35 -1.43
N LEU A 418 -15.04 0.76 -0.79
CA LEU A 418 -15.35 -0.67 -0.90
C LEU A 418 -15.87 -1.06 -2.29
N THR A 419 -16.50 -0.10 -2.98
CA THR A 419 -16.98 -0.20 -4.36
C THR A 419 -16.67 1.09 -5.10
N LEU A 420 -16.51 1.04 -6.42
CA LEU A 420 -16.45 2.25 -7.25
C LEU A 420 -17.26 2.05 -8.55
N PRO A 421 -18.59 2.21 -8.51
CA PRO A 421 -19.44 2.08 -9.68
C PRO A 421 -19.20 3.20 -10.70
N LEU A 422 -18.79 2.85 -11.92
CA LEU A 422 -18.57 3.76 -13.03
C LEU A 422 -19.49 3.45 -14.20
N VAL A 423 -19.98 4.47 -14.89
CA VAL A 423 -20.59 4.32 -16.22
C VAL A 423 -19.50 4.57 -17.25
N LEU A 424 -19.19 3.55 -18.05
CA LEU A 424 -18.21 3.63 -19.14
C LEU A 424 -18.95 3.89 -20.45
N ASN A 425 -18.98 5.14 -20.89
CA ASN A 425 -19.48 5.49 -22.21
C ASN A 425 -18.35 5.26 -23.22
N ALA A 426 -18.32 4.08 -23.83
CA ALA A 426 -17.34 3.74 -24.86
C ALA A 426 -17.51 4.61 -26.11
N LYS A 427 -16.39 4.93 -26.76
CA LYS A 427 -16.35 5.62 -28.06
C LYS A 427 -16.72 4.71 -29.24
#